data_AF-A0A7S1X4T0-F1
#
_entry.id   AF-A0A7S1X4T0-F1
#
_cell.length_a   1.000
_cell.length_b   1.000
_cell.length_c   1.000
_cell.angle_alpha   90.00
_cell.angle_beta   90.00
_cell.angle_gamma   90.00
#
_symmetry.space_group_name_H-M   'P 1'
#
loop_
_entity.id
_entity.type
_entity.pdbx_description
1 polymer ?
#
loop_
_entity_poly.entity_id
_entity_poly.type
_entity_poly.pdbx_seq_one_letter_code
_entity_poly.pdbx_strand_id
1 'polypeptide(L)'
;GATPYGVPPKALKPISGEVQPSDMITTGWTVFMFGGRVDASGEHANIGFGYKRGSLGLMNDLWALRPVGGGDDGGLDTLRWERVLPAGRPPARREGAQLVAVGSKLLLTGGWVGGQPTRGSPWTRDFWVIDMGSPTPTWTAISFLGHSPSGRFGCAALL
;
A
#
# COMPACT_ATOMS: atom_id res chain seq x y z
N GLY A 1 -36.95 23.47 0.70
CA GLY A 1 -36.04 23.85 -0.39
C GLY A 1 -34.83 22.97 -0.31
N ALA A 2 -34.50 22.25 -1.40
CA ALA A 2 -33.34 21.38 -1.48
C ALA A 2 -32.12 22.18 -1.97
N THR A 3 -30.96 22.00 -1.33
CA THR A 3 -29.70 22.61 -1.75
C THR A 3 -29.15 21.94 -3.01
N PRO A 4 -28.59 22.70 -3.98
CA PRO A 4 -27.89 22.17 -5.13
C PRO A 4 -26.45 21.78 -4.74
N TYR A 5 -25.83 20.88 -5.50
CA TYR A 5 -24.46 20.37 -5.40
C TYR A 5 -24.23 19.13 -4.53
N GLY A 6 -23.80 18.08 -5.24
CA GLY A 6 -23.00 17.00 -4.68
C GLY A 6 -23.65 15.64 -4.82
N VAL A 7 -23.48 15.00 -5.97
CA VAL A 7 -23.63 13.53 -6.07
C VAL A 7 -22.88 12.90 -4.89
N PRO A 8 -23.52 12.07 -4.04
CA PRO A 8 -22.82 11.43 -2.93
C PRO A 8 -21.63 10.64 -3.49
N PRO A 9 -20.45 10.65 -2.83
CA PRO A 9 -19.31 9.88 -3.28
C PRO A 9 -19.76 8.45 -3.52
N LYS A 10 -19.59 7.99 -4.76
CA LYS A 10 -20.04 6.68 -5.21
C LYS A 10 -19.48 5.65 -4.23
N ALA A 11 -20.35 4.98 -3.49
CA ALA A 11 -19.94 3.94 -2.54
C ALA A 11 -19.00 2.98 -3.27
N LEU A 12 -17.76 2.85 -2.78
CA LEU A 12 -16.81 1.90 -3.33
C LEU A 12 -17.45 0.51 -3.23
N LYS A 13 -17.68 -0.14 -4.38
CA LYS A 13 -18.24 -1.48 -4.38
C LYS A 13 -17.28 -2.41 -3.62
N PRO A 14 -17.78 -3.29 -2.74
CA PRO A 14 -16.97 -4.35 -2.16
C PRO A 14 -16.30 -5.15 -3.28
N ILE A 15 -15.01 -5.42 -3.12
CA ILE A 15 -14.22 -6.16 -4.10
C ILE A 15 -14.69 -7.61 -4.05
N SER A 16 -15.19 -8.15 -5.15
CA SER A 16 -15.40 -9.59 -5.29
C SER A 16 -14.07 -10.22 -5.73
N GLY A 17 -13.27 -10.68 -4.76
CA GLY A 17 -11.97 -11.31 -4.97
C GLY A 17 -11.12 -11.26 -3.70
N GLU A 18 -10.24 -12.24 -3.49
CA GLU A 18 -9.29 -12.24 -2.38
C GLU A 18 -8.22 -11.17 -2.64
N VAL A 19 -8.10 -10.23 -1.70
CA VAL A 19 -7.10 -9.14 -1.72
C VAL A 19 -6.10 -9.47 -0.63
N GLN A 20 -4.90 -9.87 -1.03
CA GLN A 20 -3.82 -10.13 -0.08
C GLN A 20 -2.90 -8.92 -0.03
N PRO A 21 -2.84 -8.17 1.09
CA PRO A 21 -1.88 -7.08 1.24
C PRO A 21 -0.45 -7.63 1.26
N SER A 22 0.55 -6.81 0.90
CA SER A 22 1.95 -7.26 1.05
C SER A 22 2.37 -7.33 2.51
N ASP A 23 2.03 -6.31 3.28
CA ASP A 23 2.40 -6.20 4.69
C ASP A 23 1.52 -5.17 5.41
N MET A 24 1.47 -5.26 6.74
CA MET A 24 0.80 -4.32 7.63
C MET A 24 1.71 -3.94 8.79
N ILE A 25 1.78 -2.64 9.10
CA ILE A 25 2.64 -2.12 10.17
C ILE A 25 1.95 -1.00 10.95
N THR A 26 2.43 -0.69 12.15
CA THR A 26 1.87 0.39 12.97
C THR A 26 2.88 1.51 13.23
N THR A 27 2.45 2.78 13.11
CA THR A 27 3.17 3.92 13.70
C THR A 27 2.24 4.62 14.69
N GLY A 28 2.57 4.58 15.99
CA GLY A 28 1.63 5.02 17.03
C GLY A 28 0.31 4.23 16.95
N TRP A 29 -0.82 4.94 16.88
CA TRP A 29 -2.16 4.35 16.81
C TRP A 29 -2.67 4.03 15.40
N THR A 30 -1.88 4.32 14.36
CA THR A 30 -2.32 4.10 12.97
C THR A 30 -1.72 2.83 12.43
N VAL A 31 -2.57 1.94 11.92
CA VAL A 31 -2.15 0.78 11.11
C VAL A 31 -2.03 1.22 9.66
N PHE A 32 -0.94 0.86 9.01
CA PHE A 32 -0.69 1.06 7.59
C PHE A 32 -0.65 -0.27 6.85
N MET A 33 -1.08 -0.25 5.59
CA MET A 33 -1.06 -1.40 4.69
C MET A 33 -0.56 -0.94 3.33
N PHE A 34 0.36 -1.71 2.72
CA PHE A 34 0.90 -1.39 1.40
C PHE A 34 0.78 -2.57 0.42
N GLY A 35 0.42 -2.24 -0.82
CA GLY A 35 0.56 -3.10 -1.99
C GLY A 35 -0.16 -4.44 -1.87
N GLY A 36 0.39 -5.47 -2.50
CA GLY A 36 -0.17 -6.82 -2.50
C GLY A 36 -0.72 -7.23 -3.86
N ARG A 37 -1.61 -8.22 -3.85
CA ARG A 37 -2.19 -8.82 -5.05
C ARG A 37 -3.69 -9.02 -4.91
N VAL A 38 -4.40 -8.82 -6.02
CA VAL A 38 -5.80 -9.23 -6.17
C VAL A 38 -5.84 -10.45 -7.08
N ASP A 39 -6.28 -11.58 -6.54
CA ASP A 39 -6.55 -12.76 -7.35
C ASP A 39 -7.96 -12.65 -7.94
N ALA A 40 -8.01 -12.09 -9.15
CA ALA A 40 -9.23 -12.08 -9.95
C ALA A 40 -9.48 -13.48 -10.54
N SER A 41 -10.04 -14.40 -9.75
CA SER A 41 -10.42 -15.74 -10.21
C SER A 41 -11.74 -15.79 -10.99
N GLY A 42 -12.35 -14.65 -11.35
CA GLY A 42 -13.62 -14.58 -12.07
C GLY A 42 -13.62 -13.62 -13.26
N GLU A 43 -14.39 -13.96 -14.30
CA GLU A 43 -14.52 -13.22 -15.58
C GLU A 43 -15.04 -11.77 -15.48
N HIS A 44 -15.26 -11.23 -14.28
CA HIS A 44 -15.86 -9.92 -14.04
C HIS A 44 -14.94 -8.93 -13.30
N ALA A 45 -13.63 -9.00 -13.51
CA ALA A 45 -12.68 -8.10 -12.89
C ALA A 45 -12.62 -6.71 -13.57
N ASN A 46 -13.75 -5.98 -13.62
CA ASN A 46 -13.70 -4.52 -13.56
C ASN A 46 -13.43 -4.16 -12.09
N ILE A 47 -12.21 -4.42 -11.64
CA ILE A 47 -11.75 -4.09 -10.30
C ILE A 47 -11.77 -2.56 -10.23
N GLY A 48 -12.56 -1.98 -9.34
CA GLY A 48 -12.87 -0.54 -9.21
C GLY A 48 -11.68 0.38 -8.90
N PHE A 49 -10.48 -0.02 -9.29
CA PHE A 49 -9.18 0.62 -9.05
C PHE A 49 -8.39 0.89 -10.35
N GLY A 50 -9.02 0.71 -11.53
CA GLY A 50 -8.43 1.05 -12.83
C GLY A 50 -7.51 -0.02 -13.45
N TYR A 51 -7.65 -1.29 -13.05
CA TYR A 51 -6.81 -2.38 -13.57
C TYR A 51 -7.31 -2.90 -14.93
N LYS A 52 -6.37 -3.23 -15.81
CA LYS A 52 -6.63 -3.86 -17.11
C LYS A 52 -6.64 -5.39 -16.98
N ARG A 53 -7.56 -6.04 -17.70
CA ARG A 53 -7.61 -7.49 -17.88
C ARG A 53 -6.24 -8.00 -18.36
N GLY A 54 -5.72 -9.07 -17.74
CA GLY A 54 -4.41 -9.65 -18.05
C GLY A 54 -3.22 -9.03 -17.31
N SER A 55 -3.44 -8.07 -16.41
CA SER A 55 -2.40 -7.62 -15.47
C SER A 55 -2.28 -8.60 -14.29
N LEU A 56 -1.08 -8.70 -13.69
CA LEU A 56 -0.76 -9.62 -12.58
C LEU A 56 -1.50 -9.32 -11.26
N GLY A 57 -2.45 -8.37 -11.26
CA GLY A 57 -3.21 -8.00 -10.05
C GLY A 57 -2.40 -7.30 -8.97
N LEU A 58 -1.14 -6.92 -9.24
CA LEU A 58 -0.24 -6.30 -8.25
C LEU A 58 -0.62 -4.85 -7.91
N MET A 59 -0.42 -4.46 -6.66
CA MET A 59 -0.82 -3.16 -6.10
C MET A 59 0.37 -2.39 -5.51
N ASN A 60 0.23 -1.07 -5.39
CA ASN A 60 1.21 -0.15 -4.76
C ASN A 60 0.53 0.99 -4.00
N ASP A 61 -0.75 0.85 -3.70
CA ASP A 61 -1.47 1.78 -2.85
C ASP A 61 -1.06 1.62 -1.38
N LEU A 62 -1.17 2.73 -0.65
CA LEU A 62 -0.94 2.81 0.77
C LEU A 62 -2.27 3.15 1.44
N TRP A 63 -2.65 2.37 2.44
CA TRP A 63 -3.87 2.54 3.21
C TRP A 63 -3.54 2.76 4.67
N ALA A 64 -4.38 3.53 5.37
CA ALA A 64 -4.30 3.77 6.81
C ALA A 64 -5.63 3.41 7.46
N LEU A 65 -5.58 2.64 8.55
CA LEU A 65 -6.74 2.38 9.41
C LEU A 65 -6.78 3.43 10.50
N ARG A 66 -7.88 4.18 10.58
CA ARG A 66 -8.04 5.29 11.52
C ARG A 66 -9.36 5.23 12.29
N PRO A 67 -9.37 5.69 13.56
CA PRO A 67 -10.60 5.94 14.31
C PRO A 67 -11.61 6.83 13.59
N VAL A 68 -12.89 6.50 13.76
CA VAL A 68 -14.05 7.27 13.33
C VAL A 68 -14.65 7.96 14.56
N GLY A 69 -14.17 9.16 14.87
CA GLY A 69 -14.60 9.92 16.05
C GLY A 69 -13.44 10.16 17.01
N GLY A 70 -13.34 11.37 17.55
CA GLY A 70 -12.25 11.80 18.43
C GLY A 70 -12.64 11.72 19.90
N GLY A 71 -13.00 10.53 20.37
CA GLY A 71 -13.15 10.28 21.80
C GLY A 71 -11.80 10.14 22.50
N ASP A 72 -11.77 10.46 23.79
CA ASP A 72 -10.55 10.43 24.64
C ASP A 72 -10.08 9.00 24.98
N ASP A 73 -10.78 7.97 24.49
CA ASP A 73 -10.51 6.54 24.67
C ASP A 73 -9.59 5.94 23.60
N GLY A 74 -9.12 6.75 22.64
CA GLY A 74 -8.32 6.29 21.50
C GLY A 74 -9.16 5.77 20.31
N GLY A 75 -10.49 5.81 20.40
CA GLY A 75 -11.42 5.70 19.28
C GLY A 75 -11.41 4.37 18.50
N LEU A 76 -11.03 3.26 19.14
CA LEU A 76 -10.94 1.95 18.47
C LEU A 76 -12.32 1.30 18.23
N ASP A 77 -13.40 1.84 18.81
CA ASP A 77 -14.77 1.31 18.67
C ASP A 77 -15.29 1.34 17.23
N THR A 78 -14.78 2.26 16.41
CA THR A 78 -15.10 2.34 15.00
C THR A 78 -13.88 2.76 14.22
N LEU A 79 -13.39 1.89 13.34
CA LEU A 79 -12.23 2.14 12.49
C LEU A 79 -12.66 2.19 11.02
N ARG A 80 -12.00 3.05 10.23
CA ARG A 80 -12.18 3.09 8.77
C ARG A 80 -10.85 3.06 8.05
N TRP A 81 -10.82 2.34 6.94
CA TRP A 81 -9.71 2.38 6.00
C TRP A 81 -9.80 3.66 5.16
N GLU A 82 -8.71 4.40 5.12
CA GLU A 82 -8.53 5.57 4.28
C GLU A 82 -7.35 5.36 3.34
N ARG A 83 -7.55 5.67 2.06
CA ARG A 83 -6.46 5.63 1.09
C ARG A 83 -5.55 6.82 1.33
N VAL A 84 -4.27 6.55 1.56
CA VAL A 84 -3.25 7.59 1.59
C VAL A 84 -2.88 7.92 0.15
N LEU A 85 -2.76 9.21 -0.16
CA LEU A 85 -2.34 9.71 -1.48
C LEU A 85 -1.00 10.43 -1.36
N PRO A 86 0.14 9.70 -1.29
CA PRO A 86 1.45 10.32 -1.24
C PRO A 86 1.75 11.12 -2.50
N ALA A 87 2.50 12.20 -2.35
CA ALA A 87 3.11 12.90 -3.48
C ALA A 87 4.31 12.11 -4.03
N GLY A 88 4.80 12.55 -5.20
CA GLY A 88 5.91 11.92 -5.89
C GLY A 88 5.52 10.65 -6.64
N ARG A 89 6.54 9.92 -7.13
CA ARG A 89 6.35 8.65 -7.84
C ARG A 89 6.33 7.51 -6.82
N PRO A 90 5.24 6.72 -6.72
CA PRO A 90 5.20 5.60 -5.79
C PRO A 90 6.12 4.46 -6.24
N PRO A 91 6.49 3.56 -5.31
CA PRO A 91 7.15 2.30 -5.64
C PRO A 91 6.36 1.51 -6.68
N ALA A 92 7.04 0.66 -7.44
CA ALA A 92 6.38 -0.26 -8.36
C ALA A 92 5.40 -1.18 -7.62
N ARG A 93 4.32 -1.56 -8.32
CA ARG A 93 3.32 -2.55 -7.88
C ARG A 93 4.00 -3.87 -7.53
N ARG A 94 3.77 -4.37 -6.32
CA ARG A 94 4.48 -5.53 -5.79
C ARG A 94 3.66 -6.29 -4.76
N GLU A 95 3.91 -7.59 -4.67
CA GLU A 95 3.44 -8.46 -3.59
C GLU A 95 4.61 -8.95 -2.73
N GLY A 96 4.35 -9.29 -1.47
CA GLY A 96 5.36 -9.79 -0.54
C GLY A 96 6.50 -8.80 -0.25
N ALA A 97 6.24 -7.50 -0.41
CA ALA A 97 7.14 -6.46 0.08
C ALA A 97 7.02 -6.32 1.59
N GLN A 98 8.10 -5.91 2.25
CA GLN A 98 8.12 -5.66 3.69
C GLN A 98 7.97 -4.17 3.98
N LEU A 99 7.14 -3.83 4.95
CA LEU A 99 6.91 -2.46 5.40
C LEU A 99 7.30 -2.32 6.88
N VAL A 100 8.20 -1.38 7.17
CA VAL A 100 8.79 -1.20 8.50
C VAL A 100 8.56 0.21 8.99
N ALA A 101 8.18 0.37 10.26
CA ALA A 101 7.97 1.66 10.90
C ALA A 101 9.20 2.08 11.72
N VAL A 102 9.69 3.30 11.50
CA VAL A 102 10.72 3.96 12.34
C VAL A 102 10.23 5.36 12.69
N GLY A 103 9.72 5.53 13.91
CA GLY A 103 9.06 6.78 14.32
C GLY A 103 7.86 7.08 13.43
N SER A 104 7.86 8.24 12.75
CA SER A 104 6.82 8.63 11.78
C SER A 104 7.08 8.10 10.36
N LYS A 105 8.20 7.42 10.11
CA LYS A 105 8.59 7.00 8.76
C LYS A 105 8.22 5.56 8.50
N LEU A 106 7.74 5.29 7.29
CA LEU A 106 7.57 3.95 6.76
C LEU A 106 8.67 3.66 5.75
N LEU A 107 9.32 2.52 5.89
CA LEU A 107 10.41 2.03 5.07
C LEU A 107 9.88 0.80 4.31
N LEU A 108 9.97 0.80 2.99
CA LEU A 108 9.50 -0.30 2.15
C LEU A 108 10.70 -0.94 1.44
N THR A 109 10.77 -2.27 1.48
CA THR A 109 11.81 -3.04 0.79
C THR A 109 11.30 -4.35 0.22
N GLY A 110 12.00 -4.87 -0.80
CA GLY A 110 11.73 -6.18 -1.38
C GLY A 110 10.37 -6.27 -2.08
N GLY A 111 9.91 -7.50 -2.23
CA GLY A 111 8.71 -7.87 -2.97
C GLY A 111 8.97 -8.28 -4.42
N TRP A 112 7.93 -8.84 -5.02
CA TRP A 112 7.90 -9.34 -6.38
C TRP A 112 7.05 -8.42 -7.25
N VAL A 113 7.62 -7.92 -8.35
CA VAL A 113 6.92 -7.01 -9.31
C VAL A 113 6.40 -7.73 -10.56
N GLY A 114 6.71 -9.03 -10.67
CA GLY A 114 6.34 -9.88 -11.78
C GLY A 114 7.05 -9.62 -13.11
N GLY A 115 6.78 -10.51 -14.08
CA GLY A 115 7.41 -10.51 -15.41
C GLY A 115 8.21 -11.79 -15.72
N GLN A 116 8.39 -12.08 -17.01
CA GLN A 116 9.24 -13.18 -17.48
C GLN A 116 10.74 -12.84 -17.29
N PRO A 117 11.62 -13.82 -17.01
CA PRO A 117 13.01 -13.61 -16.59
C PRO A 117 13.96 -12.99 -17.63
N THR A 118 13.46 -12.56 -18.79
CA THR A 118 14.29 -12.16 -19.94
C THR A 118 14.99 -10.80 -19.74
N ARG A 119 14.68 -10.07 -18.66
CA ARG A 119 15.31 -8.77 -18.32
C ARG A 119 15.77 -8.66 -16.85
N GLY A 120 16.06 -9.79 -16.21
CA GLY A 120 16.60 -9.83 -14.86
C GLY A 120 15.64 -10.38 -13.80
N SER A 121 16.01 -10.20 -12.53
CA SER A 121 15.28 -10.74 -11.37
C SER A 121 13.96 -9.98 -11.16
N PRO A 122 12.81 -10.69 -11.02
CA PRO A 122 11.52 -10.06 -10.70
C PRO A 122 11.42 -9.62 -9.22
N TRP A 123 12.43 -9.95 -8.42
CA TRP A 123 12.60 -9.50 -7.05
C TRP A 123 13.26 -8.14 -6.99
N THR A 124 12.64 -7.21 -6.27
CA THR A 124 13.17 -5.86 -6.14
C THR A 124 14.35 -5.82 -5.19
N ARG A 125 15.22 -4.83 -5.41
CA ARG A 125 16.35 -4.47 -4.55
C ARG A 125 16.32 -2.98 -4.16
N ASP A 126 15.22 -2.30 -4.52
CA ASP A 126 15.01 -0.91 -4.22
C ASP A 126 14.56 -0.73 -2.77
N PHE A 127 14.78 0.48 -2.26
CA PHE A 127 14.39 0.87 -0.92
C PHE A 127 13.68 2.19 -0.98
N TRP A 128 12.56 2.29 -0.28
CA TRP A 128 11.71 3.46 -0.32
C TRP A 128 11.39 3.93 1.09
N VAL A 129 11.29 5.25 1.24
CA VAL A 129 10.90 5.87 2.51
C VAL A 129 9.79 6.88 2.26
N ILE A 130 8.83 6.92 3.19
CA ILE A 130 7.82 7.98 3.27
C ILE A 130 7.71 8.43 4.73
N ASP A 131 7.66 9.75 4.95
CA ASP A 131 7.43 10.33 6.28
C ASP A 131 5.97 10.68 6.47
N MET A 132 5.30 9.99 7.39
CA MET A 132 3.89 10.17 7.70
C MET A 132 3.63 11.33 8.67
N GLY A 133 4.68 11.92 9.24
CA GLY A 133 4.60 13.17 10.00
C GLY A 133 4.64 14.42 9.12
N SER A 134 4.97 14.27 7.83
CA SER A 134 4.98 15.37 6.87
C SER A 134 3.55 15.77 6.48
N PRO A 135 3.25 17.08 6.31
CA PRO A 135 1.96 17.53 5.77
C PRO A 135 1.74 17.06 4.33
N THR A 136 2.83 16.76 3.62
CA THR A 136 2.81 16.21 2.26
C THR A 136 3.67 14.94 2.22
N PRO A 137 3.16 13.79 2.71
CA PRO A 137 3.88 12.52 2.67
C PRO A 137 4.29 12.22 1.23
N THR A 138 5.59 11.98 1.00
CA THR A 138 6.17 11.81 -0.33
C THR A 138 7.05 10.58 -0.36
N TRP A 139 6.81 9.70 -1.33
CA TRP A 139 7.69 8.54 -1.53
C TRP A 139 9.04 8.99 -2.09
N THR A 140 10.11 8.57 -1.43
CA THR A 140 11.49 8.83 -1.85
C THR A 140 12.23 7.52 -2.03
N ALA A 141 12.81 7.30 -3.22
CA ALA A 141 13.71 6.18 -3.46
C ALA A 141 15.06 6.47 -2.83
N ILE A 142 15.57 5.52 -2.04
CA ILE A 142 16.86 5.61 -1.38
C ILE A 142 17.90 4.81 -2.18
N SER A 143 18.99 5.48 -2.51
CA SER A 143 20.19 4.84 -3.07
C SER A 143 21.19 4.61 -1.95
N PHE A 144 21.73 3.40 -1.86
CA PHE A 144 22.79 3.08 -0.91
C PHE A 144 24.16 3.34 -1.54
N LEU A 145 25.14 3.71 -0.70
CA LEU A 145 26.55 3.65 -1.07
C LEU A 145 27.02 2.20 -0.88
N GLY A 146 27.30 1.49 -1.98
CA GLY A 146 27.76 0.10 -1.98
C GLY A 146 26.70 -0.93 -2.45
N HIS A 147 27.05 -2.22 -2.40
CA HIS A 147 26.14 -3.29 -2.82
C HIS A 147 25.04 -3.51 -1.77
N SER A 148 23.79 -3.24 -2.14
CA SER A 148 22.65 -3.63 -1.31
C SER A 148 22.52 -5.16 -1.24
N PRO A 149 21.98 -5.71 -0.13
CA PRO A 149 21.67 -7.14 -0.06
C PRO A 149 20.79 -7.55 -1.24
N SER A 150 21.00 -8.76 -1.77
CA SER A 150 20.10 -9.32 -2.78
C SER A 150 18.66 -9.35 -2.24
N GLY A 151 17.68 -9.00 -3.07
CA GLY A 151 16.26 -9.06 -2.69
C GLY A 151 15.88 -10.45 -2.16
N ARG A 152 15.16 -10.48 -1.04
CA ARG A 152 14.69 -11.70 -0.35
C ARG A 152 13.17 -11.63 -0.19
N PHE A 153 12.54 -12.80 -0.08
CA PHE A 153 11.11 -12.98 0.16
C PHE A 153 10.91 -13.79 1.44
N GLY A 154 9.80 -13.57 2.15
CA GLY A 154 9.47 -14.29 3.38
C GLY A 154 10.27 -13.86 4.62
N CYS A 155 10.97 -12.73 4.55
CA CYS A 155 11.58 -12.15 5.74
C CYS A 155 10.51 -11.43 6.57
N ALA A 156 10.64 -11.43 7.89
CA ALA A 156 9.98 -10.49 8.78
C ALA A 156 11.03 -9.47 9.22
N ALA A 157 10.68 -8.19 9.22
CA ALA A 157 11.53 -7.14 9.73
C ALA A 157 10.91 -6.64 11.04
N LEU A 158 11.64 -6.84 12.14
CA LEU A 158 11.25 -6.40 13.47
C LEU A 158 12.19 -5.27 13.87
N LEU A 159 11.63 -4.21 14.46
CA LEU A 159 12.37 -3.19 15.21
C LEU A 159 11.96 -3.27 16.68
#